data_AF-A0A6G0XS45-F1
#
_entry.id   AF-A0A6G0XS45-F1
#
_cell.length_a   1.000
_cell.length_b   1.000
_cell.length_c   1.000
_cell.angle_alpha   90.00
_cell.angle_beta   90.00
_cell.angle_gamma   90.00
#
_symmetry.space_group_name_H-M   'P 1'
#
loop_
_entity.id
_entity.type
_entity.pdbx_description
1 polymer ?
#
loop_
_entity_poly.entity_id
_entity_poly.type
_entity_poly.pdbx_seq_one_letter_code
_entity_poly.pdbx_strand_id
1 'polypeptide(L)'
;MAVLTSYPLDYKFMGPDLTIPESFSSHLCNYLPRENLERVPVIRGMMFIDESEAPQMSTLWGGCLSFSKCHAERRAGNDKHTDWLFWGEEYLRSMLLWTRGYDLYSPSRHGHVVFHNWSNDQGPLKKRFWDNVTQTMTQEQHDLEEEMTYNRLRLAMKLPLDGGNIDAEEMEKFYSGHVRTVEQFLNFSGVSNVDPALDEFRCEQLHWVPYAVPEIIETLLPGYKMRSSASNNLNALHEIKQELAKLAGPRSEEREHFLKMEHQLNELTQPQTPVLVPLALVWLALITVWIALRSRRKAYEAVPTEIAGC
;
A
#
# COMPACT_ATOMS: atom_id res chain seq x y z
N MET A 1 9.49 -3.72 11.87
CA MET A 1 8.66 -3.81 13.10
C MET A 1 7.39 -4.55 12.73
N ALA A 2 6.80 -5.37 13.61
CA ALA A 2 5.71 -6.28 13.20
C ALA A 2 4.48 -6.16 14.10
N VAL A 3 3.31 -6.41 13.50
CA VAL A 3 2.01 -6.58 14.17
C VAL A 3 1.45 -7.92 13.71
N LEU A 4 1.21 -8.83 14.65
CA LEU A 4 0.50 -10.07 14.38
C LEU A 4 -1.00 -9.78 14.47
N THR A 5 -1.75 -9.95 13.40
CA THR A 5 -3.15 -9.56 13.33
C THR A 5 -3.93 -10.44 12.36
N SER A 6 -5.18 -10.73 12.69
CA SER A 6 -6.11 -11.42 11.80
C SER A 6 -7.54 -11.34 12.34
N TYR A 7 -8.48 -11.85 11.55
CA TYR A 7 -9.74 -12.35 12.09
C TYR A 7 -9.56 -13.79 12.57
N PRO A 8 -10.02 -14.13 13.78
CA PRO A 8 -9.97 -15.49 14.29
C PRO A 8 -10.90 -16.38 13.47
N LEU A 9 -10.54 -17.66 13.39
CA LEU A 9 -11.43 -18.69 12.89
C LEU A 9 -12.69 -18.79 13.76
N ASP A 10 -13.79 -19.19 13.14
CA ASP A 10 -15.00 -19.61 13.86
C ASP A 10 -14.66 -20.81 14.77
N TYR A 11 -15.21 -20.85 15.98
CA TYR A 11 -15.00 -21.97 16.92
C TYR A 11 -15.39 -23.33 16.34
N LYS A 12 -16.25 -23.39 15.31
CA LYS A 12 -16.56 -24.65 14.59
C LYS A 12 -15.35 -25.29 13.91
N PHE A 13 -14.25 -24.54 13.73
CA PHE A 13 -12.99 -25.05 13.20
C PHE A 13 -12.10 -25.70 14.28
N MET A 14 -12.48 -25.61 15.55
CA MET A 14 -11.75 -26.31 16.61
C MET A 14 -11.93 -27.82 16.46
N GLY A 15 -10.83 -28.55 16.56
CA GLY A 15 -10.84 -30.01 16.58
C GLY A 15 -11.34 -30.58 17.91
N PRO A 16 -11.39 -31.92 18.03
CA PRO A 16 -11.63 -32.59 19.31
C PRO A 16 -10.72 -32.05 20.41
N ASP A 17 -11.23 -32.01 21.64
CA ASP A 17 -10.49 -31.54 22.83
C ASP A 17 -9.93 -30.10 22.71
N LEU A 18 -10.64 -29.24 21.95
CA LEU A 18 -10.29 -27.82 21.76
C LEU A 18 -8.95 -27.61 21.03
N THR A 19 -8.57 -28.55 20.17
CA THR A 19 -7.35 -28.47 19.36
C THR A 19 -7.49 -27.44 18.24
N ILE A 20 -6.37 -26.83 17.86
CA ILE A 20 -6.30 -25.93 16.70
C ILE A 20 -6.26 -26.75 15.39
N PRO A 21 -6.76 -26.22 14.26
CA PRO A 21 -6.59 -26.85 12.96
C PRO A 21 -5.12 -27.11 12.62
N GLU A 22 -4.82 -28.29 12.07
CA GLU A 22 -3.44 -28.65 11.71
C GLU A 22 -2.97 -28.00 10.42
N SER A 23 -3.86 -27.80 9.44
CA SER A 23 -3.48 -27.49 8.06
C SER A 23 -3.81 -26.07 7.59
N PHE A 24 -4.56 -25.28 8.34
CA PHE A 24 -4.93 -23.92 7.90
C PHE A 24 -4.95 -22.91 9.03
N SER A 25 -4.69 -21.65 8.68
CA SER A 25 -4.91 -20.49 9.54
C SER A 25 -5.77 -19.44 8.82
N SER A 26 -6.09 -18.36 9.52
CA SER A 26 -6.77 -17.22 8.92
C SER A 26 -5.77 -16.21 8.35
N HIS A 27 -6.16 -15.58 7.25
CA HIS A 27 -5.42 -14.52 6.58
C HIS A 27 -6.37 -13.40 6.14
N LEU A 28 -5.87 -12.18 6.05
CA LEU A 28 -6.62 -11.03 5.54
C LEU A 28 -5.95 -10.56 4.25
N CYS A 29 -6.68 -10.60 3.13
CA CYS A 29 -6.10 -10.22 1.83
C CYS A 29 -7.10 -9.63 0.83
N ASN A 30 -8.35 -9.42 1.22
CA ASN A 30 -9.39 -8.95 0.30
C ASN A 30 -10.42 -8.00 0.95
N TYR A 31 -11.20 -7.38 0.08
CA TYR A 31 -12.17 -6.35 0.41
C TYR A 31 -13.56 -6.72 -0.11
N LEU A 32 -14.57 -6.03 0.41
CA LEU A 32 -15.85 -5.91 -0.26
C LEU A 32 -15.68 -5.01 -1.51
N PRO A 33 -16.36 -5.31 -2.63
CA PRO A 33 -16.29 -4.47 -3.82
C PRO A 33 -16.76 -3.04 -3.50
N ARG A 34 -16.02 -2.05 -4.00
CA ARG A 34 -16.42 -0.64 -3.91
C ARG A 34 -17.27 -0.27 -5.12
N GLU A 35 -18.42 0.35 -4.87
CA GLU A 35 -19.35 0.78 -5.92
C GLU A 35 -18.85 2.05 -6.65
N ASN A 36 -18.12 2.91 -5.94
CA ASN A 36 -17.61 4.18 -6.44
C ASN A 36 -16.30 4.57 -5.70
N LEU A 37 -15.66 5.65 -6.15
CA LEU A 37 -14.36 6.08 -5.62
C LEU A 37 -14.45 6.66 -4.22
N GLU A 38 -15.62 7.21 -3.89
CA GLU A 38 -15.91 7.83 -2.61
C GLU A 38 -16.12 6.78 -1.52
N ARG A 39 -16.40 5.52 -1.83
CA ARG A 39 -16.43 4.49 -0.79
C ARG A 39 -15.02 4.22 -0.24
N VAL A 40 -14.94 4.18 1.08
CA VAL A 40 -13.75 3.69 1.78
C VAL A 40 -13.66 2.17 1.62
N PRO A 41 -12.44 1.59 1.50
CA PRO A 41 -12.27 0.14 1.45
C PRO A 41 -12.74 -0.52 2.75
N VAL A 42 -13.49 -1.61 2.60
CA VAL A 42 -13.99 -2.41 3.71
C VAL A 42 -13.43 -3.81 3.60
N ILE A 43 -12.78 -4.28 4.65
CA ILE A 43 -12.22 -5.64 4.71
C ILE A 43 -13.38 -6.64 4.64
N ARG A 44 -13.27 -7.65 3.77
CA ARG A 44 -14.37 -8.62 3.57
C ARG A 44 -14.56 -9.53 4.78
N GLY A 45 -13.46 -9.93 5.41
CA GLY A 45 -13.47 -11.01 6.37
C GLY A 45 -12.20 -11.83 6.36
N MET A 46 -12.20 -12.89 7.17
CA MET A 46 -11.13 -13.87 7.18
C MET A 46 -11.14 -14.68 5.89
N MET A 47 -9.95 -14.96 5.37
CA MET A 47 -9.69 -15.97 4.34
C MET A 47 -8.89 -17.12 4.95
N PHE A 48 -8.96 -18.29 4.34
CA PHE A 48 -8.10 -19.42 4.73
C PHE A 48 -6.76 -19.35 4.01
N ILE A 49 -5.71 -19.69 4.73
CA ILE A 49 -4.41 -19.99 4.14
C ILE A 49 -3.96 -21.37 4.60
N ASP A 50 -3.68 -22.24 3.64
CA ASP A 50 -3.29 -23.62 3.89
C ASP A 50 -1.78 -23.73 4.11
N GLU A 51 -1.39 -24.67 4.98
CA GLU A 51 -0.02 -25.11 5.26
C GLU A 51 0.98 -23.97 5.53
N SER A 52 0.49 -22.86 6.09
CA SER A 52 1.32 -21.73 6.46
C SER A 52 2.18 -22.07 7.67
N GLU A 53 3.48 -22.29 7.45
CA GLU A 53 4.45 -22.64 8.50
C GLU A 53 4.96 -21.43 9.30
N ALA A 54 4.90 -20.23 8.71
CA ALA A 54 5.38 -18.98 9.30
C ALA A 54 4.33 -17.88 9.18
N PRO A 55 4.37 -16.84 10.04
CA PRO A 55 3.47 -15.70 9.91
C PRO A 55 3.55 -15.08 8.51
N GLN A 56 2.39 -14.85 7.90
CA GLN A 56 2.29 -14.42 6.50
C GLN A 56 2.00 -12.93 6.44
N MET A 57 2.79 -12.21 5.65
CA MET A 57 2.58 -10.77 5.48
C MET A 57 1.20 -10.51 4.88
N SER A 58 0.47 -9.58 5.48
CA SER A 58 -0.84 -9.12 5.05
C SER A 58 -0.79 -7.62 4.82
N THR A 59 -1.67 -7.13 3.94
CA THR A 59 -1.91 -5.70 3.77
C THR A 59 -2.87 -5.13 4.82
N LEU A 60 -3.50 -6.01 5.60
CA LEU A 60 -4.70 -5.72 6.38
C LEU A 60 -4.53 -6.06 7.85
N TRP A 61 -5.13 -5.20 8.67
CA TRP A 61 -5.28 -5.36 10.10
C TRP A 61 -6.70 -5.80 10.41
N GLY A 62 -6.85 -6.79 11.28
CA GLY A 62 -8.15 -7.25 11.77
C GLY A 62 -8.35 -6.88 13.23
N GLY A 63 -9.53 -6.37 13.56
CA GLY A 63 -9.88 -5.91 14.91
C GLY A 63 -10.05 -7.00 15.96
N CYS A 64 -10.19 -8.25 15.54
CA CYS A 64 -10.46 -9.36 16.46
C CYS A 64 -9.20 -9.97 17.11
N LEU A 65 -8.04 -9.88 16.44
CA LEU A 65 -6.74 -10.27 17.01
C LEU A 65 -5.69 -9.26 16.55
N SER A 66 -5.01 -8.64 17.52
CA SER A 66 -3.90 -7.73 17.28
C SER A 66 -2.89 -7.84 18.42
N PHE A 67 -1.65 -8.22 18.08
CA PHE A 67 -0.55 -8.33 19.02
C PHE A 67 0.70 -7.63 18.47
N SER A 68 1.22 -6.68 19.24
CA SER A 68 2.41 -5.92 18.89
C SER A 68 3.06 -5.32 20.15
N LYS A 69 4.27 -4.78 19.99
CA LYS A 69 4.90 -4.01 21.07
C LYS A 69 4.15 -2.69 21.29
N CYS A 70 4.09 -2.22 22.53
CA CYS A 70 3.32 -1.03 22.94
C CYS A 70 3.61 0.25 22.14
N HIS A 71 4.78 0.36 21.52
CA HIS A 71 5.12 1.51 20.68
C HIS A 71 4.23 1.61 19.41
N ALA A 72 3.63 0.52 18.94
CA ALA A 72 2.65 0.53 17.84
C ALA A 72 1.43 1.38 18.19
N GLU A 73 0.76 1.06 19.31
CA GLU A 73 -0.43 1.77 19.78
C GLU A 73 -0.15 3.24 20.13
N ARG A 74 1.05 3.53 20.67
CA ARG A 74 1.42 4.93 20.99
C ARG A 74 1.71 5.78 19.75
N ARG A 75 2.28 5.18 18.70
CA ARG A 75 2.67 5.91 17.49
C ARG A 75 1.55 5.99 16.48
N ALA A 76 0.74 4.95 16.38
CA ALA A 76 -0.42 4.85 15.53
C ALA A 76 -1.64 4.77 16.46
N GLY A 77 -2.04 5.90 17.06
CA GLY A 77 -3.26 5.94 17.88
C GLY A 77 -4.50 5.94 17.00
N ASN A 78 -5.62 5.47 17.54
CA ASN A 78 -6.93 5.66 16.92
C ASN A 78 -7.28 7.15 16.94
N ASP A 79 -7.88 7.62 15.84
CA ASP A 79 -8.41 8.96 15.76
C ASP A 79 -9.66 9.07 16.62
N LYS A 80 -9.72 10.11 17.46
CA LYS A 80 -10.88 10.35 18.32
C LYS A 80 -12.02 11.09 17.60
N HIS A 81 -11.75 11.63 16.41
CA HIS A 81 -12.68 12.41 15.60
C HIS A 81 -13.33 11.56 14.50
N THR A 82 -13.46 10.25 14.73
CA THR A 82 -14.10 9.30 13.80
C THR A 82 -15.34 8.68 14.44
N ASP A 83 -16.25 9.55 14.87
CA ASP A 83 -17.53 9.14 15.45
C ASP A 83 -18.35 8.35 14.44
N TRP A 84 -19.07 7.34 14.91
CA TRP A 84 -19.91 6.45 14.08
C TRP A 84 -19.16 5.63 13.01
N LEU A 85 -17.82 5.56 13.09
CA LEU A 85 -17.05 4.69 12.20
C LEU A 85 -17.17 3.22 12.60
N PHE A 86 -17.81 2.42 11.75
CA PHE A 86 -17.87 0.96 11.90
C PHE A 86 -17.35 0.18 10.69
N TRP A 87 -17.39 0.77 9.48
CA TRP A 87 -16.87 0.13 8.28
C TRP A 87 -15.73 0.97 7.73
N GLY A 88 -14.49 0.46 7.84
CA GLY A 88 -13.30 1.09 7.26
C GLY A 88 -12.27 1.55 8.30
N GLU A 89 -12.61 1.53 9.58
CA GLU A 89 -11.69 1.67 10.72
C GLU A 89 -10.50 0.71 10.64
N GLU A 90 -10.74 -0.51 10.17
CA GLU A 90 -9.68 -1.53 10.08
C GLU A 90 -8.71 -1.24 8.94
N TYR A 91 -9.24 -0.78 7.81
CA TYR A 91 -8.41 -0.35 6.69
C TYR A 91 -7.63 0.92 7.03
N LEU A 92 -8.27 1.86 7.74
CA LEU A 92 -7.61 3.04 8.31
C LEU A 92 -6.48 2.63 9.27
N ARG A 93 -6.75 1.68 10.18
CA ARG A 93 -5.75 1.14 11.12
C ARG A 93 -4.57 0.51 10.38
N SER A 94 -4.86 -0.23 9.31
CA SER A 94 -3.86 -0.84 8.43
C SER A 94 -2.92 0.23 7.86
N MET A 95 -3.49 1.29 7.27
CA MET A 95 -2.74 2.45 6.76
C MET A 95 -1.89 3.11 7.85
N LEU A 96 -2.50 3.40 9.00
CA LEU A 96 -1.85 4.11 10.11
C LEU A 96 -0.62 3.37 10.63
N LEU A 97 -0.72 2.05 10.78
CA LEU A 97 0.40 1.19 11.17
C LEU A 97 1.45 1.13 10.05
N TRP A 98 1.04 0.87 8.82
CA TRP A 98 1.97 0.62 7.73
C TRP A 98 2.81 1.84 7.35
N THR A 99 2.18 3.02 7.27
CA THR A 99 2.85 4.32 7.01
C THR A 99 3.81 4.74 8.14
N ARG A 100 3.72 4.09 9.31
CA ARG A 100 4.63 4.28 10.46
C ARG A 100 5.69 3.18 10.59
N GLY A 101 5.79 2.29 9.59
CA GLY A 101 6.85 1.30 9.45
C GLY A 101 6.55 -0.06 10.11
N TYR A 102 5.30 -0.31 10.49
CA TYR A 102 4.86 -1.62 10.97
C TYR A 102 4.40 -2.47 9.79
N ASP A 103 4.81 -3.72 9.79
CA ASP A 103 4.37 -4.71 8.81
C ASP A 103 3.35 -5.63 9.50
N LEU A 104 2.26 -5.93 8.79
CA LEU A 104 1.14 -6.71 9.33
C LEU A 104 1.33 -8.17 8.92
N TYR A 105 1.08 -9.09 9.85
CA TYR A 105 1.23 -10.51 9.61
C TYR A 105 0.05 -11.28 10.17
N SER A 106 -0.51 -12.17 9.37
CA SER A 106 -1.43 -13.19 9.84
C SER A 106 -0.66 -14.35 10.49
N PRO A 107 -1.24 -15.05 11.48
CA PRO A 107 -0.59 -16.18 12.13
C PRO A 107 -0.38 -17.36 11.16
N SER A 108 0.64 -18.16 11.44
CA SER A 108 0.82 -19.49 10.83
C SER A 108 -0.23 -20.47 11.36
N ARG A 109 -0.31 -21.68 10.80
CA ARG A 109 -1.13 -22.78 11.33
C ARG A 109 -0.80 -23.11 12.79
N HIS A 110 0.44 -22.85 13.22
CA HIS A 110 0.89 -23.02 14.61
C HIS A 110 0.50 -21.87 15.55
N GLY A 111 0.25 -20.68 15.01
CA GLY A 111 0.06 -19.44 15.78
C GLY A 111 -1.40 -19.01 15.92
N HIS A 112 -2.34 -19.73 15.31
CA HIS A 112 -3.75 -19.39 15.34
C HIS A 112 -4.45 -19.96 16.60
N VAL A 113 -4.53 -19.15 17.66
CA VAL A 113 -4.97 -19.60 19.00
C VAL A 113 -6.25 -18.95 19.51
N VAL A 114 -6.85 -18.03 18.76
CA VAL A 114 -8.09 -17.33 19.14
C VAL A 114 -9.21 -17.74 18.18
N PHE A 115 -10.39 -18.03 18.72
CA PHE A 115 -11.57 -18.38 17.95
C PHE A 115 -12.73 -17.46 18.31
N HIS A 116 -13.62 -17.23 17.34
CA HIS A 116 -14.82 -16.42 17.56
C HIS A 116 -16.09 -17.26 17.45
N ASN A 117 -17.09 -16.95 18.28
CA ASN A 117 -18.40 -17.59 18.23
C ASN A 117 -19.40 -16.73 17.45
N TRP A 118 -19.71 -17.16 16.24
CA TRP A 118 -20.70 -16.51 15.35
C TRP A 118 -22.08 -17.18 15.38
N SER A 119 -22.36 -18.15 16.27
CA SER A 119 -23.63 -18.90 16.24
C SER A 119 -24.88 -18.04 16.42
N ASN A 120 -24.77 -16.92 17.13
CA ASN A 120 -25.89 -16.01 17.40
C ASN A 120 -25.90 -14.79 16.49
N ASP A 121 -25.13 -14.80 15.40
CA ASP A 121 -24.94 -13.59 14.60
C ASP A 121 -26.20 -13.12 13.87
N GLN A 122 -27.13 -14.05 13.66
CA GLN A 122 -28.47 -13.81 13.08
C GLN A 122 -29.59 -13.84 14.13
N GLY A 123 -29.25 -13.94 15.41
CA GLY A 123 -30.22 -14.05 16.50
C GLY A 123 -30.93 -12.72 16.78
N PRO A 124 -32.19 -12.75 17.25
CA PRO A 124 -32.98 -11.54 17.55
C PRO A 124 -32.41 -10.72 18.71
N LEU A 125 -31.44 -11.25 19.45
CA LEU A 125 -30.79 -10.59 20.59
C LEU A 125 -29.50 -9.86 20.22
N LYS A 126 -28.96 -10.03 18.99
CA LYS A 126 -27.72 -9.37 18.58
C LYS A 126 -27.97 -7.86 18.48
N LYS A 127 -27.28 -7.10 19.31
CA LYS A 127 -27.23 -5.64 19.21
C LYS A 127 -26.27 -5.24 18.10
N ARG A 128 -26.70 -4.31 17.26
CA ARG A 128 -25.92 -3.75 16.16
C ARG A 128 -25.43 -2.36 16.55
N PHE A 129 -24.35 -1.94 15.90
CA PHE A 129 -23.74 -0.63 16.11
C PHE A 129 -24.74 0.52 15.89
N TRP A 130 -25.60 0.37 14.88
CA TRP A 130 -26.64 1.34 14.51
C TRP A 130 -27.98 1.11 15.22
N ASP A 131 -28.06 0.20 16.20
CA ASP A 131 -29.29 0.05 16.98
C ASP A 131 -29.45 1.25 17.91
N ASN A 132 -30.66 1.84 17.95
CA ASN A 132 -31.06 2.84 18.93
C ASN A 132 -30.23 4.14 18.94
N VAL A 133 -29.58 4.51 17.84
CA VAL A 133 -28.84 5.79 17.70
C VAL A 133 -29.69 6.99 18.17
N THR A 134 -30.97 6.99 17.80
CA THR A 134 -31.93 8.05 18.13
C THR A 134 -32.27 8.19 19.61
N GLN A 135 -31.77 7.29 20.47
CA GLN A 135 -31.86 7.46 21.93
C GLN A 135 -30.88 8.50 22.47
N THR A 136 -29.81 8.81 21.74
CA THR A 136 -28.73 9.70 22.21
C THR A 136 -28.65 11.02 21.45
N MET A 137 -29.13 11.06 20.20
CA MET A 137 -29.11 12.24 19.32
C MET A 137 -30.22 12.13 18.27
N THR A 138 -30.47 13.19 17.49
CA THR A 138 -31.40 13.08 16.35
C THR A 138 -30.75 12.31 15.20
N GLN A 139 -31.57 11.79 14.27
CA GLN A 139 -31.05 11.09 13.10
C GLN A 139 -30.19 12.02 12.23
N GLU A 140 -30.59 13.29 12.09
CA GLU A 140 -29.86 14.28 11.31
C GLU A 140 -28.49 14.61 11.92
N GLN A 141 -28.38 14.59 13.25
CA GLN A 141 -27.08 14.78 13.93
C GLN A 141 -26.16 13.59 13.70
N HIS A 142 -26.68 12.37 13.84
CA HIS A 142 -25.93 11.15 13.54
C HIS A 142 -25.42 11.14 12.10
N ASP A 143 -26.31 11.37 11.14
CA ASP A 143 -25.98 11.28 9.72
C ASP A 143 -24.91 12.32 9.34
N LEU A 144 -24.96 13.52 9.95
CA LEU A 144 -23.95 14.56 9.78
C LEU A 144 -22.58 14.14 10.37
N GLU A 145 -22.55 13.58 11.58
CA GLU A 145 -21.32 13.11 12.22
C GLU A 145 -20.71 11.94 11.44
N GLU A 146 -21.53 10.99 10.99
CA GLU A 146 -21.11 9.86 10.16
C GLU A 146 -20.53 10.35 8.81
N GLU A 147 -21.22 11.25 8.12
CA GLU A 147 -20.74 11.84 6.86
C GLU A 147 -19.37 12.52 7.03
N MET A 148 -19.21 13.33 8.08
CA MET A 148 -17.96 14.02 8.40
C MET A 148 -16.83 13.03 8.68
N THR A 149 -17.12 11.95 9.41
CA THR A 149 -16.15 10.87 9.69
C THR A 149 -15.68 10.18 8.41
N TYR A 150 -16.58 9.79 7.51
CA TYR A 150 -16.16 9.15 6.25
C TYR A 150 -15.39 10.11 5.34
N ASN A 151 -15.76 11.39 5.31
CA ASN A 151 -15.00 12.42 4.58
C ASN A 151 -13.60 12.62 5.15
N ARG A 152 -13.47 12.58 6.47
CA ARG A 152 -12.19 12.61 7.17
C ARG A 152 -11.30 11.41 6.80
N LEU A 153 -11.88 10.21 6.73
CA LEU A 153 -11.19 9.01 6.26
C LEU A 153 -10.70 9.13 4.82
N ARG A 154 -11.55 9.64 3.92
CA ARG A 154 -11.18 9.89 2.52
C ARG A 154 -10.00 10.85 2.43
N LEU A 155 -10.03 11.95 3.20
CA LEU A 155 -8.94 12.91 3.28
C LEU A 155 -7.64 12.25 3.78
N ALA A 156 -7.72 11.45 4.85
CA ALA A 156 -6.55 10.74 5.41
C ALA A 156 -5.94 9.74 4.40
N MET A 157 -6.78 9.06 3.63
CA MET A 157 -6.38 8.06 2.63
C MET A 157 -6.09 8.66 1.25
N LYS A 158 -6.24 9.98 1.07
CA LYS A 158 -6.12 10.67 -0.22
C LYS A 158 -7.07 10.10 -1.30
N LEU A 159 -8.28 9.71 -0.89
CA LEU A 159 -9.37 9.29 -1.77
C LEU A 159 -10.23 10.51 -2.18
N PRO A 160 -10.96 10.43 -3.30
CA PRO A 160 -11.94 11.45 -3.68
C PRO A 160 -12.97 11.71 -2.57
N LEU A 161 -13.30 12.99 -2.38
CA LEU A 161 -14.29 13.45 -1.40
C LEU A 161 -15.69 13.44 -2.01
N ASP A 162 -16.70 13.11 -1.21
CA ASP A 162 -18.11 13.06 -1.62
C ASP A 162 -18.85 14.37 -1.31
N GLY A 163 -18.24 15.51 -1.67
CA GLY A 163 -18.70 16.81 -1.21
C GLY A 163 -18.82 16.88 0.32
N GLY A 164 -19.74 17.69 0.83
CA GLY A 164 -20.10 17.65 2.26
C GLY A 164 -19.15 18.36 3.22
N ASN A 165 -19.46 18.24 4.52
CA ASN A 165 -18.65 18.80 5.59
C ASN A 165 -17.43 17.90 5.88
N ILE A 166 -16.32 18.52 6.24
CA ILE A 166 -15.08 17.82 6.59
C ILE A 166 -14.55 18.41 7.88
N ASP A 167 -14.37 17.55 8.88
CA ASP A 167 -13.57 17.90 10.04
C ASP A 167 -12.10 17.56 9.81
N ALA A 168 -11.26 18.59 9.78
CA ALA A 168 -9.81 18.46 9.65
C ALA A 168 -9.04 18.67 10.98
N GLU A 169 -9.75 18.72 12.12
CA GLU A 169 -9.15 18.92 13.43
C GLU A 169 -8.11 17.82 13.73
N GLU A 170 -6.92 18.20 14.20
CA GLU A 170 -5.84 17.28 14.59
C GLU A 170 -5.44 16.24 13.51
N MET A 171 -5.77 16.44 12.23
CA MET A 171 -5.42 15.49 11.15
C MET A 171 -3.93 15.16 11.15
N GLU A 172 -3.07 16.16 11.28
CA GLU A 172 -1.61 15.96 11.30
C GLU A 172 -1.17 15.08 12.49
N LYS A 173 -1.84 15.18 13.64
CA LYS A 173 -1.51 14.35 14.81
C LYS A 173 -1.79 12.87 14.54
N PHE A 174 -2.93 12.57 13.92
CA PHE A 174 -3.37 11.19 13.69
C PHE A 174 -2.84 10.59 12.39
N TYR A 175 -2.56 11.38 11.35
CA TYR A 175 -2.24 10.90 10.01
C TYR A 175 -0.81 11.23 9.50
N SER A 176 0.08 11.73 10.36
CA SER A 176 1.52 12.00 10.10
C SER A 176 2.41 10.76 9.96
N GLY A 177 1.95 9.72 9.26
CA GLY A 177 2.77 8.56 8.92
C GLY A 177 3.83 8.91 7.87
N HIS A 178 5.10 8.98 8.27
CA HIS A 178 6.19 9.46 7.41
C HIS A 178 7.23 8.39 7.02
N VAL A 179 7.11 7.16 7.52
CA VAL A 179 8.08 6.09 7.20
C VAL A 179 7.86 5.55 5.79
N ARG A 180 6.59 5.46 5.41
CA ARG A 180 6.12 5.15 4.05
C ARG A 180 4.89 6.03 3.78
N THR A 181 4.68 6.40 2.52
CA THR A 181 3.59 7.29 2.11
C THR A 181 2.25 6.56 2.03
N VAL A 182 1.15 7.32 2.05
CA VAL A 182 -0.21 6.80 1.84
C VAL A 182 -0.34 6.20 0.44
N GLU A 183 0.25 6.82 -0.58
CA GLU A 183 0.27 6.31 -1.94
C GLU A 183 0.97 4.95 -2.05
N GLN A 184 2.08 4.78 -1.34
CA GLN A 184 2.75 3.48 -1.24
C GLN A 184 1.87 2.45 -0.52
N PHE A 185 1.09 2.86 0.48
CA PHE A 185 0.15 1.97 1.15
C PHE A 185 -0.97 1.53 0.21
N LEU A 186 -1.63 2.46 -0.50
CA LEU A 186 -2.69 2.14 -1.47
C LEU A 186 -2.19 1.15 -2.54
N ASN A 187 -0.98 1.36 -3.07
CA ASN A 187 -0.37 0.44 -4.02
C ASN A 187 -0.02 -0.92 -3.39
N PHE A 188 0.47 -0.94 -2.15
CA PHE A 188 0.76 -2.17 -1.42
C PHE A 188 -0.51 -2.98 -1.13
N SER A 189 -1.59 -2.28 -0.75
CA SER A 189 -2.88 -2.85 -0.38
C SER A 189 -3.78 -3.19 -1.57
N GLY A 190 -3.42 -2.75 -2.79
CA GLY A 190 -4.18 -3.02 -4.00
C GLY A 190 -5.41 -2.14 -4.16
N VAL A 191 -5.46 -0.96 -3.54
CA VAL A 191 -6.59 -0.04 -3.67
C VAL A 191 -6.27 1.07 -4.67
N SER A 192 -7.13 1.22 -5.66
CA SER A 192 -7.05 2.24 -6.69
C SER A 192 -7.71 3.54 -6.23
N ASN A 193 -7.04 4.66 -6.48
CA ASN A 193 -7.55 6.00 -6.22
C ASN A 193 -8.22 6.63 -7.46
N VAL A 194 -8.26 5.93 -8.60
CA VAL A 194 -8.78 6.46 -9.88
C VAL A 194 -9.93 5.65 -10.45
N ASP A 195 -9.99 4.36 -10.15
CA ASP A 195 -11.06 3.47 -10.60
C ASP A 195 -11.20 2.28 -9.63
N PRO A 196 -12.33 2.13 -8.91
CA PRO A 196 -12.57 1.00 -8.01
C PRO A 196 -12.58 -0.36 -8.71
N ALA A 197 -12.82 -0.41 -10.02
CA ALA A 197 -12.73 -1.65 -10.79
C ALA A 197 -11.28 -2.17 -10.92
N LEU A 198 -10.30 -1.33 -10.61
CA LEU A 198 -8.88 -1.68 -10.55
C LEU A 198 -8.42 -2.05 -9.14
N ASP A 199 -9.32 -2.15 -8.16
CA ASP A 199 -8.96 -2.69 -6.84
C ASP A 199 -8.57 -4.17 -6.98
N GLU A 200 -7.43 -4.54 -6.42
CA GLU A 200 -6.85 -5.88 -6.47
C GLU A 200 -6.78 -6.50 -5.07
N PHE A 201 -7.18 -7.76 -4.96
CA PHE A 201 -6.95 -8.54 -3.75
C PHE A 201 -5.47 -8.94 -3.67
N ARG A 202 -4.89 -8.81 -2.48
CA ARG A 202 -3.46 -9.01 -2.25
C ARG A 202 -3.20 -10.34 -1.54
N CYS A 203 -3.76 -11.41 -2.11
CA CYS A 203 -3.71 -12.77 -1.56
C CYS A 203 -2.49 -13.58 -2.02
N GLU A 204 -1.68 -13.03 -2.92
CA GLU A 204 -0.37 -13.58 -3.28
C GLU A 204 0.62 -13.49 -2.12
N GLN A 205 1.74 -14.20 -2.22
CA GLN A 205 2.81 -14.07 -1.23
C GLN A 205 3.39 -12.65 -1.25
N LEU A 206 3.11 -11.90 -0.20
CA LEU A 206 3.65 -10.56 -0.03
C LEU A 206 5.07 -10.59 0.54
N HIS A 207 5.84 -9.59 0.14
CA HIS A 207 7.22 -9.39 0.58
C HIS A 207 7.37 -8.02 1.25
N TRP A 208 8.35 -7.96 2.15
CA TRP A 208 8.65 -6.74 2.88
C TRP A 208 9.00 -5.58 1.95
N VAL A 209 8.35 -4.45 2.17
CA VAL A 209 8.57 -3.20 1.43
C VAL A 209 9.55 -2.31 2.20
N PRO A 210 10.66 -1.87 1.59
CA PRO A 210 11.60 -0.97 2.25
C PRO A 210 10.96 0.32 2.79
N TYR A 211 11.53 0.86 3.87
CA TYR A 211 11.13 2.17 4.38
C TYR A 211 11.55 3.26 3.40
N ALA A 212 10.65 4.21 3.12
CA ALA A 212 10.97 5.39 2.31
C ALA A 212 11.86 6.35 3.10
N VAL A 213 11.66 6.44 4.41
CA VAL A 213 12.46 7.24 5.35
C VAL A 213 12.93 6.35 6.51
N PRO A 214 14.00 5.54 6.30
CA PRO A 214 14.48 4.59 7.30
C PRO A 214 14.97 5.25 8.60
N GLU A 215 15.46 6.49 8.54
CA GLU A 215 16.04 7.23 9.66
C GLU A 215 15.06 7.36 10.84
N ILE A 216 13.77 7.46 10.55
CA ILE A 216 12.70 7.50 11.56
C ILE A 216 12.70 6.20 12.39
N ILE A 217 12.88 5.05 11.74
CA ILE A 217 12.91 3.75 12.41
C ILE A 217 14.25 3.50 13.08
N GLU A 218 15.35 3.88 12.45
CA GLU A 218 16.69 3.75 13.03
C GLU A 218 16.85 4.60 14.31
N THR A 219 16.19 5.76 14.38
CA THR A 219 16.12 6.57 15.59
C THR A 219 15.30 5.89 16.68
N LEU A 220 14.20 5.21 16.32
CA LEU A 220 13.36 4.49 17.27
C LEU A 220 14.07 3.23 17.82
N LEU A 221 14.84 2.54 16.97
CA LEU A 221 15.43 1.24 17.26
C LEU A 221 16.96 1.32 17.23
N PRO A 222 17.60 1.68 18.35
CA PRO A 222 19.05 1.73 18.44
C PRO A 222 19.69 0.40 18.01
N GLY A 223 20.70 0.47 17.13
CA GLY A 223 21.39 -0.69 16.59
C GLY A 223 20.74 -1.33 15.36
N TYR A 224 19.50 -0.96 15.03
CA TYR A 224 18.92 -1.31 13.73
C TYR A 224 19.37 -0.31 12.66
N LYS A 225 19.79 -0.83 11.51
CA LYS A 225 20.02 -0.06 10.29
C LYS A 225 19.33 -0.77 9.13
N MET A 226 18.57 -0.02 8.34
CA MET A 226 17.97 -0.57 7.13
C MET A 226 19.08 -0.84 6.12
N ARG A 227 19.15 -2.07 5.60
CA ARG A 227 20.14 -2.39 4.56
C ARG A 227 19.81 -1.61 3.29
N SER A 228 20.82 -1.01 2.67
CA SER A 228 20.66 -0.31 1.39
C SER A 228 20.16 -1.27 0.31
N SER A 229 19.12 -0.87 -0.44
CA SER A 229 18.60 -1.66 -1.56
C SER A 229 19.67 -1.92 -2.64
N ALA A 230 20.66 -1.02 -2.78
CA ALA A 230 21.79 -1.20 -3.69
C ALA A 230 22.64 -2.44 -3.33
N SER A 231 22.80 -2.72 -2.04
CA SER A 231 23.51 -3.93 -1.58
C SER A 231 22.73 -5.20 -1.92
N ASN A 232 21.39 -5.17 -1.87
CA ASN A 232 20.56 -6.32 -2.19
C ASN A 232 20.56 -6.60 -3.70
N ASN A 233 20.53 -5.56 -4.54
CA ASN A 233 20.60 -5.73 -5.99
C ASN A 233 21.96 -6.28 -6.45
N LEU A 234 23.06 -5.83 -5.83
CA LEU A 234 24.40 -6.37 -6.12
C LEU A 234 24.55 -7.83 -5.68
N ASN A 235 23.98 -8.19 -4.52
CA ASN A 235 24.01 -9.57 -4.03
C ASN A 235 23.13 -10.50 -4.87
N ALA A 236 21.90 -10.08 -5.20
CA ALA A 236 21.00 -10.85 -6.08
C ALA A 236 21.60 -11.01 -7.48
N LEU A 237 22.23 -9.95 -8.02
CA LEU A 237 22.98 -10.04 -9.26
C LEU A 237 24.15 -11.03 -9.16
N HIS A 238 24.86 -11.04 -8.05
CA HIS A 238 25.96 -11.95 -7.83
C HIS A 238 25.48 -13.42 -7.75
N GLU A 239 24.36 -13.68 -7.07
CA GLU A 239 23.73 -15.00 -7.00
C GLU A 239 23.25 -15.48 -8.38
N ILE A 240 22.61 -14.60 -9.15
CA ILE A 240 22.19 -14.89 -10.54
C ILE A 240 23.41 -15.21 -11.41
N LYS A 241 24.49 -14.42 -11.30
CA LYS A 241 25.75 -14.67 -12.03
C LYS A 241 26.38 -16.01 -11.64
N GLN A 242 26.35 -16.37 -10.36
CA GLN A 242 26.86 -17.66 -9.88
C GLN A 242 26.03 -18.83 -10.40
N GLU A 243 24.71 -18.74 -10.42
CA GLU A 243 23.84 -19.77 -10.99
C GLU A 243 24.03 -19.90 -12.52
N LEU A 244 24.14 -18.77 -13.24
CA LEU A 244 24.47 -18.79 -14.67
C LEU A 244 25.82 -19.49 -14.94
N ALA A 245 26.84 -19.21 -14.12
CA ALA A 245 28.16 -19.82 -14.26
C ALA A 245 28.15 -21.33 -13.99
N LYS A 246 27.28 -21.82 -13.09
CA LYS A 246 27.08 -23.26 -12.85
C LYS A 246 26.38 -23.97 -14.00
N LEU A 247 25.49 -23.27 -14.71
CA LEU A 247 24.77 -23.78 -15.87
C LEU A 247 25.63 -23.79 -17.15
N ALA A 248 26.69 -22.98 -17.21
CA ALA A 248 27.64 -22.90 -18.33
C ALA A 248 28.64 -24.09 -18.38
N GLY A 249 28.14 -25.33 -18.24
CA GLY A 249 28.93 -26.55 -18.42
C GLY A 249 29.42 -26.76 -19.87
N PRO A 250 30.35 -27.72 -20.11
CA PRO A 250 31.15 -27.80 -21.33
C PRO A 250 30.44 -28.43 -22.55
N ARG A 251 29.13 -28.25 -22.72
CA ARG A 251 28.39 -28.71 -23.91
C ARG A 251 28.06 -27.53 -24.82
N SER A 252 28.59 -27.57 -26.03
CA SER A 252 28.85 -26.44 -26.91
C SER A 252 27.72 -26.06 -27.86
N GLU A 253 26.46 -26.00 -27.39
CA GLU A 253 25.36 -25.46 -28.22
C GLU A 253 24.59 -24.31 -27.54
N GLU A 254 24.62 -24.20 -26.21
CA GLU A 254 23.92 -23.13 -25.48
C GLU A 254 24.84 -21.98 -25.04
N ARG A 255 26.15 -22.11 -25.24
CA ARG A 255 27.17 -21.16 -24.77
C ARG A 255 26.98 -19.75 -25.33
N GLU A 256 26.52 -19.63 -26.58
CA GLU A 256 26.26 -18.33 -27.21
C GLU A 256 25.03 -17.64 -26.59
N HIS A 257 23.99 -18.40 -26.24
CA HIS A 257 22.82 -17.90 -25.52
C HIS A 257 23.16 -17.46 -24.09
N PHE A 258 24.00 -18.22 -23.38
CA PHE A 258 24.48 -17.84 -22.05
C PHE A 258 25.34 -16.58 -22.07
N LEU A 259 26.26 -16.46 -23.04
CA LEU A 259 27.06 -15.24 -23.22
C LEU A 259 26.19 -14.02 -23.56
N LYS A 260 25.12 -14.21 -24.34
CA LYS A 260 24.17 -13.16 -24.68
C LYS A 260 23.34 -12.72 -23.47
N MET A 261 22.89 -13.66 -22.63
CA MET A 261 22.22 -13.36 -21.36
C MET A 261 23.15 -12.64 -20.38
N GLU A 262 24.41 -13.07 -20.26
CA GLU A 262 25.42 -12.42 -19.42
C GLU A 262 25.72 -10.99 -19.90
N HIS A 263 25.79 -10.78 -21.22
CA HIS A 263 25.94 -9.46 -21.82
C HIS A 263 24.74 -8.55 -21.50
N GLN A 264 23.50 -9.03 -21.72
CA GLN A 264 22.29 -8.27 -21.41
C GLN A 264 22.19 -7.92 -19.93
N LEU A 265 22.57 -8.84 -19.04
CA LEU A 265 22.60 -8.61 -17.60
C LEU A 265 23.66 -7.57 -17.21
N ASN A 266 24.83 -7.59 -17.87
CA ASN A 266 25.86 -6.56 -17.69
C ASN A 266 25.43 -5.19 -18.23
N GLU A 267 24.68 -5.12 -19.32
CA GLU A 267 24.10 -3.86 -19.84
C GLU A 267 23.05 -3.29 -18.90
N LEU A 268 22.19 -4.13 -18.31
CA LEU A 268 21.18 -3.74 -17.33
C LEU A 268 21.78 -3.25 -16.00
N THR A 269 23.04 -3.59 -15.71
CA THR A 269 23.72 -3.29 -14.45
C THR A 269 24.80 -2.23 -14.57
N GLN A 270 25.04 -1.72 -15.79
CA GLN A 270 25.75 -0.45 -15.92
C GLN A 270 24.94 0.65 -15.24
N PRO A 271 25.58 1.53 -14.45
CA PRO A 271 24.89 2.69 -13.92
C PRO A 271 24.35 3.47 -15.11
N GLN A 272 23.02 3.45 -15.28
CA GLN A 272 22.37 4.40 -16.16
C GLN A 272 22.75 5.77 -15.61
N THR A 273 23.60 6.47 -16.37
CA THR A 273 23.97 7.85 -16.11
C THR A 273 22.72 8.64 -15.71
N PRO A 274 22.74 9.36 -14.58
CA PRO A 274 21.55 10.03 -14.10
C PRO A 274 21.16 11.13 -15.10
N VAL A 275 19.90 11.08 -15.55
CA VAL A 275 19.10 12.26 -15.96
C VAL A 275 19.84 13.28 -16.85
N LEU A 276 20.19 12.90 -18.08
CA LEU A 276 20.54 13.90 -19.11
C LEU A 276 19.83 13.71 -20.46
N VAL A 277 19.18 12.56 -20.70
CA VAL A 277 18.39 12.35 -21.93
C VAL A 277 17.12 13.22 -21.98
N PRO A 278 16.32 13.37 -20.90
CA PRO A 278 15.16 14.25 -20.93
C PRO A 278 15.55 15.73 -21.08
N LEU A 279 16.62 16.16 -20.40
CA LEU A 279 17.14 17.53 -20.47
C LEU A 279 17.72 17.85 -21.85
N ALA A 280 18.52 16.96 -22.44
CA ALA A 280 19.07 17.17 -23.78
C ALA A 280 17.96 17.25 -24.85
N LEU A 281 16.90 16.45 -24.73
CA LEU A 281 15.74 16.52 -25.63
C LEU A 281 14.93 17.82 -25.44
N VAL A 282 14.75 18.28 -24.20
CA VAL A 282 14.13 19.59 -23.91
C VAL A 282 14.98 20.73 -24.47
N TRP A 283 16.30 20.69 -24.29
CA TRP A 283 17.22 21.70 -24.85
C TRP A 283 17.23 21.70 -26.38
N LEU A 284 17.23 20.52 -27.02
CA LEU A 284 17.13 20.40 -28.48
C LEU A 284 15.78 20.90 -29.01
N ALA A 285 14.68 20.67 -28.29
CA ALA A 285 13.36 21.21 -28.64
C ALA A 285 13.31 22.74 -28.51
N LEU A 286 13.90 23.31 -27.45
CA LEU A 286 13.97 24.76 -27.27
C LEU A 286 14.86 25.42 -28.33
N ILE A 287 15.98 24.79 -28.70
CA ILE A 287 16.87 25.29 -29.76
C ILE A 287 16.19 25.24 -31.13
N THR A 288 15.46 24.17 -31.45
CA THR A 288 14.71 24.07 -32.73
C THR A 288 13.57 25.08 -32.81
N VAL A 289 12.83 25.32 -31.72
CA VAL A 289 11.82 26.39 -31.64
C VAL A 289 12.46 27.77 -31.80
N TRP A 290 13.59 28.03 -31.16
CA TRP A 290 14.31 29.30 -31.30
C TRP A 290 14.83 29.53 -32.73
N ILE A 291 15.38 28.51 -33.37
CA ILE A 291 15.83 28.59 -34.78
C ILE A 291 14.64 28.85 -35.72
N ALA A 292 13.50 28.18 -35.51
CA ALA A 292 12.29 28.38 -36.29
C ALA A 292 11.67 29.78 -36.12
N LEU A 293 11.69 30.32 -34.90
CA LEU A 293 11.23 31.69 -34.63
C LEU A 293 12.19 32.74 -35.21
N ARG A 294 13.50 32.47 -35.19
CA ARG A 294 14.51 33.34 -35.79
C ARG A 294 14.47 33.34 -37.32
N SER A 295 14.21 32.19 -37.95
CA SER A 295 14.06 32.11 -39.41
C SER A 295 12.78 32.81 -39.88
N ARG A 296 11.69 32.71 -39.11
CA ARG A 296 10.45 33.48 -39.37
C ARG A 296 10.65 34.99 -39.22
N ARG A 297 11.44 35.47 -38.23
CA ARG A 297 11.75 36.91 -38.13
C ARG A 297 12.55 37.43 -39.33
N LYS A 298 13.51 36.65 -39.86
CA LYS A 298 14.25 37.04 -41.08
C LYS A 298 13.38 37.05 -42.36
N ALA A 299 12.31 36.26 -42.40
CA ALA A 299 11.37 36.27 -43.53
C ALA A 299 10.46 37.51 -43.54
N TYR A 300 10.25 38.18 -42.40
CA TYR A 300 9.49 39.44 -42.31
C TYR A 300 10.34 40.69 -42.61
N GLU A 301 11.67 40.59 -42.59
CA GLU A 301 12.58 41.71 -42.94
C GLU A 301 12.90 41.80 -44.45
N ALA A 302 12.39 40.87 -45.27
CA ALA A 302 12.63 40.82 -46.71
C ALA A 302 11.37 41.16 -47.54
N VAL A 303 10.71 42.28 -47.23
CA VAL A 303 9.78 42.94 -48.17
C VAL A 303 10.36 44.30 -48.54
N PRO A 304 10.93 44.47 -49.75
CA PRO A 304 11.30 45.78 -50.26
C PRO A 304 10.03 46.59 -50.49
N THR A 305 9.91 47.72 -49.79
CA THR A 305 8.94 48.76 -50.11
C THR A 305 9.51 49.55 -51.29
N GLU A 306 9.11 49.19 -52.52
CA GLU A 306 9.26 50.08 -53.66
C GLU A 306 8.18 51.17 -53.57
N ILE A 307 8.63 52.37 -53.23
CA ILE A 307 7.92 53.63 -53.41
C ILE A 307 8.28 54.12 -54.82
N ALA A 308 7.30 54.17 -55.72
CA ALA A 308 7.39 54.96 -56.94
C ALA A 308 6.27 56.01 -56.91
N GLY A 309 6.67 57.27 -56.83
CA GLY A 309 5.82 58.42 -57.09
C GLY A 309 5.81 58.79 -58.58
N CYS A 310 4.80 59.58 -58.93
CA CYS A 310 4.34 60.04 -60.24
C CYS A 310 3.38 59.09 -60.98
#